data_AF-A0A0B8QLZ7-F1
#
_entry.id   AF-A0A0B8QLZ7-F1
#
_cell.length_a   1.000
_cell.length_b   1.000
_cell.length_c   1.000
_cell.angle_alpha   90.00
_cell.angle_beta   90.00
_cell.angle_gamma   90.00
#
_symmetry.space_group_name_H-M   'P 1'
#
loop_
_entity.id
_entity.type
_entity.pdbx_description
1 polymer ?
#
loop_
_entity_poly.entity_id
_entity_poly.type
_entity_poly.pdbx_seq_one_letter_code
_entity_poly.pdbx_strand_id
1 'polypeptide(L)'
;MAIDANVYIPEGLTDKGEMTFGSASSNGYNKMVTHKKKIIEWMSDVAKRAEENNKVLISFSHFPMTDFYEGASEELEDLFGEGSNQLARLPEDETSKTLAGTGVAVHVGGHMHFNDTGMKSYEIDGVQHTLFNIQAPSLGAYIPAYKILDIAPDRTIEVETVIIDEVPRFDELFEHYEEEHAYLTESATTPEEEDAVWNEDVLTSQNYKEFTDWHLRELTRLNFVPKEWPLSMQLVVKSMRGDDMLIMSQLQTDTTLCELAQYLGYPLVCDSVVRSSFEEDWEIARRKAQEVAVKAGMTLDDFDSWTAEELAVDFFRLRNADGLALMDIDEVRLDSYVVLSSELANIEADITGDNDSLYDIKVSELFKERFSALFNIMQKFSTGEPSDRFLIDLEAQELYDLSSDGAEATREQYQ
;
A
#
# COMPACT_ATOMS: atom_id res chain seq x y z
N MET A 1 18.51 17.92 -11.41
CA MET A 1 18.80 17.04 -12.56
C MET A 1 17.54 16.26 -12.89
N ALA A 2 16.95 16.45 -14.08
CA ALA A 2 15.77 15.70 -14.49
C ALA A 2 16.19 14.46 -15.28
N ILE A 3 15.64 13.30 -14.94
CA ILE A 3 16.01 12.00 -15.51
C ILE A 3 14.78 11.35 -16.15
N ASP A 4 14.92 10.90 -17.39
CA ASP A 4 13.90 10.06 -18.05
C ASP A 4 14.25 8.57 -17.92
N ALA A 5 13.63 7.95 -16.92
CA ALA A 5 13.77 6.52 -16.63
C ALA A 5 12.85 5.61 -17.48
N ASN A 6 12.08 6.15 -18.44
CA ASN A 6 11.27 5.31 -19.33
C ASN A 6 12.15 4.49 -20.27
N VAL A 7 11.94 3.18 -20.32
CA VAL A 7 12.64 2.29 -21.26
C VAL A 7 11.63 1.51 -22.07
N TYR A 8 11.69 1.65 -23.40
CA TYR A 8 10.91 0.86 -24.35
C TYR A 8 11.81 -0.24 -24.90
N ILE A 9 11.52 -1.50 -24.54
CA ILE A 9 12.33 -2.66 -24.95
C ILE A 9 11.80 -3.17 -26.30
N PRO A 10 12.64 -3.31 -27.33
CA PRO A 10 12.23 -3.91 -28.59
C PRO A 10 11.78 -5.36 -28.41
N GLU A 11 10.60 -5.71 -28.92
CA GLU A 11 10.04 -7.07 -28.84
C GLU A 11 10.25 -7.88 -30.13
N GLY A 12 10.51 -7.21 -31.24
CA GLY A 12 10.74 -7.84 -32.53
C GLY A 12 10.15 -7.06 -33.68
N LEU A 13 10.23 -7.64 -34.88
CA LEU A 13 9.60 -7.07 -36.06
C LEU A 13 8.19 -7.67 -36.24
N THR A 14 7.23 -6.85 -36.63
CA THR A 14 5.94 -7.32 -37.16
C THR A 14 6.14 -8.04 -38.50
N ASP A 15 5.10 -8.72 -38.98
CA ASP A 15 5.06 -9.32 -40.33
C ASP A 15 5.31 -8.30 -41.46
N LYS A 16 5.17 -7.00 -41.17
CA LYS A 16 5.43 -5.89 -42.11
C LYS A 16 6.88 -5.35 -41.99
N GLY A 17 7.70 -5.91 -41.12
CA GLY A 17 9.07 -5.47 -40.86
C GLY A 17 9.18 -4.22 -39.97
N GLU A 18 8.13 -3.88 -39.22
CA GLU A 18 8.13 -2.73 -38.30
C GLU A 18 8.54 -3.18 -36.89
N MET A 19 9.44 -2.46 -36.22
CA MET A 19 9.84 -2.79 -34.85
C MET A 19 8.71 -2.50 -33.86
N THR A 20 8.36 -3.48 -33.03
CA THR A 20 7.47 -3.31 -31.88
C THR A 20 8.26 -3.11 -30.60
N PHE A 21 7.64 -2.45 -29.63
CA PHE A 21 8.22 -2.17 -28.34
C PHE A 21 7.21 -2.50 -27.25
N GLY A 22 7.69 -3.11 -26.17
CA GLY A 22 6.90 -3.34 -24.98
C GLY A 22 6.60 -2.05 -24.21
N SER A 23 5.66 -2.14 -23.26
CA SER A 23 5.32 -1.00 -22.38
C SER A 23 6.52 -0.55 -21.54
N ALA A 24 6.66 0.76 -21.35
CA ALA A 24 7.64 1.33 -20.43
C ALA A 24 7.12 1.44 -18.98
N SER A 25 5.83 1.20 -18.74
CA SER A 25 5.13 1.48 -17.48
C SER A 25 5.71 0.80 -16.25
N SER A 26 6.39 -0.34 -16.41
CA SER A 26 6.98 -1.09 -15.29
C SER A 26 8.49 -1.26 -15.40
N ASN A 27 9.13 -0.61 -16.37
CA ASN A 27 10.56 -0.85 -16.64
C ASN A 27 11.47 0.00 -15.73
N GLY A 28 11.10 1.26 -15.52
CA GLY A 28 11.77 2.20 -14.60
C GLY A 28 13.29 2.11 -14.58
N TYR A 29 13.85 2.26 -13.38
CA TYR A 29 15.30 2.22 -13.19
C TYR A 29 15.91 0.83 -13.42
N ASN A 30 15.19 -0.26 -13.14
CA ASN A 30 15.66 -1.64 -13.34
C ASN A 30 16.09 -1.89 -14.80
N LYS A 31 15.33 -1.36 -15.77
CA LYS A 31 15.73 -1.44 -17.18
C LYS A 31 16.64 -0.29 -17.61
N MET A 32 16.56 0.87 -16.95
CA MET A 32 17.45 2.00 -17.25
C MET A 32 18.91 1.65 -17.01
N VAL A 33 19.24 1.01 -15.88
CA VAL A 33 20.63 0.65 -15.54
C VAL A 33 21.23 -0.34 -16.55
N THR A 34 20.40 -1.18 -17.17
CA THR A 34 20.85 -2.17 -18.17
C THR A 34 20.85 -1.63 -19.60
N HIS A 35 19.91 -0.75 -19.98
CA HIS A 35 19.68 -0.32 -21.36
C HIS A 35 20.10 1.13 -21.67
N LYS A 36 20.14 2.02 -20.68
CA LYS A 36 20.52 3.45 -20.82
C LYS A 36 21.81 3.79 -20.05
N LYS A 37 22.83 2.92 -20.12
CA LYS A 37 24.11 3.06 -19.37
C LYS A 37 24.79 4.43 -19.50
N LYS A 38 24.72 5.06 -20.67
CA LYS A 38 25.26 6.42 -20.89
C LYS A 38 24.60 7.49 -20.03
N ILE A 39 23.33 7.30 -19.66
CA ILE A 39 22.64 8.22 -18.74
C ILE A 39 23.13 7.99 -17.31
N ILE A 40 23.43 6.75 -16.91
CA ILE A 40 24.06 6.45 -15.61
C ILE A 40 25.44 7.11 -15.52
N GLU A 41 26.27 6.97 -16.55
CA GLU A 41 27.57 7.65 -16.64
C GLU A 41 27.43 9.18 -16.58
N TRP A 42 26.41 9.73 -17.24
CA TRP A 42 26.11 11.17 -17.20
C TRP A 42 25.64 11.63 -15.81
N MET A 43 24.84 10.83 -15.11
CA MET A 43 24.45 11.11 -13.72
C MET A 43 25.68 11.23 -12.82
N SER A 44 26.65 10.31 -12.95
CA SER A 44 27.92 10.38 -12.23
C SER A 44 28.72 11.65 -12.53
N ASP A 45 28.80 12.06 -13.79
CA ASP A 45 29.46 13.31 -14.18
C ASP A 45 28.78 14.54 -13.56
N VAL A 46 27.44 14.58 -13.58
CA VAL A 46 26.67 15.69 -12.99
C VAL A 46 26.84 15.76 -11.48
N ALA A 47 26.76 14.62 -10.78
CA ALA A 47 26.95 14.54 -9.33
C ALA A 47 28.35 15.02 -8.93
N LYS A 48 29.39 14.52 -9.62
CA LYS A 48 30.76 14.95 -9.40
C LYS A 48 30.93 16.47 -9.61
N ARG A 49 30.36 17.03 -10.68
CA ARG A 49 30.44 18.48 -10.93
C ARG A 49 29.68 19.30 -9.90
N ALA A 50 28.57 18.79 -9.36
CA ALA A 50 27.85 19.47 -8.29
C ALA A 50 28.72 19.58 -7.03
N GLU A 51 29.36 18.48 -6.65
CA GLU A 51 30.25 18.41 -5.49
C GLU A 51 31.48 19.31 -5.66
N GLU A 52 32.17 19.25 -6.81
CA GLU A 52 33.32 20.11 -7.13
C GLU A 52 32.99 21.62 -7.11
N ASN A 53 31.71 21.97 -7.26
CA ASN A 53 31.23 23.35 -7.24
C ASN A 53 30.47 23.71 -5.95
N ASN A 54 30.52 22.85 -4.93
CA ASN A 54 29.82 23.01 -3.66
C ASN A 54 28.32 23.33 -3.83
N LYS A 55 27.64 22.50 -4.64
CA LYS A 55 26.19 22.61 -4.89
C LYS A 55 25.46 21.38 -4.38
N VAL A 56 24.31 21.60 -3.75
CA VAL A 56 23.34 20.54 -3.48
C VAL A 56 22.68 20.12 -4.80
N LEU A 57 22.78 18.84 -5.16
CA LEU A 57 22.16 18.28 -6.34
C LEU A 57 20.85 17.60 -5.98
N ILE A 58 19.73 18.17 -6.44
CA ILE A 58 18.43 17.49 -6.40
C ILE A 58 18.16 16.83 -7.74
N SER A 59 17.86 15.54 -7.72
CA SER A 59 17.42 14.79 -8.90
C SER A 59 15.92 14.52 -8.88
N PHE A 60 15.29 14.45 -10.05
CA PHE A 60 13.86 14.19 -10.19
C PHE A 60 13.63 13.26 -11.36
N SER A 61 12.70 12.33 -11.22
CA SER A 61 12.23 11.48 -12.31
C SER A 61 10.80 11.00 -12.07
N HIS A 62 10.23 10.31 -13.05
CA HIS A 62 8.91 9.72 -12.86
C HIS A 62 8.93 8.55 -11.87
N PHE A 63 9.94 7.67 -11.95
CA PHE A 63 9.99 6.42 -11.17
C PHE A 63 10.79 6.59 -9.87
N PRO A 64 10.47 5.86 -8.79
CA PRO A 64 11.32 5.80 -7.59
C PRO A 64 12.68 5.18 -7.88
N MET A 65 13.70 5.57 -7.13
CA MET A 65 15.03 4.96 -7.17
C MET A 65 15.28 3.90 -6.09
N THR A 66 14.43 3.84 -5.05
CA THR A 66 14.53 2.89 -3.93
C THR A 66 13.24 2.10 -3.76
N ASP A 67 13.25 1.16 -2.81
CA ASP A 67 12.04 0.57 -2.25
C ASP A 67 11.08 1.68 -1.78
N PHE A 68 9.78 1.42 -1.93
CA PHE A 68 8.68 2.33 -1.57
C PHE A 68 7.57 1.58 -0.80
N TYR A 69 7.92 0.44 -0.21
CA TYR A 69 7.03 -0.43 0.56
C TYR A 69 7.57 -0.70 1.97
N GLU A 70 8.53 0.09 2.43
CA GLU A 70 9.12 -0.04 3.77
C GLU A 70 9.65 -1.45 4.05
N GLY A 71 10.22 -2.09 3.01
CA GLY A 71 10.71 -3.46 3.10
C GLY A 71 9.61 -4.51 3.28
N ALA A 72 8.36 -4.20 2.97
CA ALA A 72 7.22 -5.13 2.97
C ALA A 72 7.03 -5.87 1.64
N SER A 73 7.95 -5.72 0.68
CA SER A 73 7.76 -6.19 -0.70
C SER A 73 7.69 -7.72 -0.83
N GLU A 74 8.46 -8.46 -0.04
CA GLU A 74 8.39 -9.93 0.02
C GLU A 74 7.07 -10.39 0.65
N GLU A 75 6.65 -9.79 1.78
CA GLU A 75 5.38 -10.15 2.40
C GLU A 75 4.16 -9.77 1.56
N LEU A 76 4.23 -8.66 0.80
CA LEU A 76 3.22 -8.30 -0.19
C LEU A 76 3.12 -9.34 -1.30
N GLU A 77 4.25 -9.80 -1.82
CA GLU A 77 4.29 -10.83 -2.86
C GLU A 77 3.75 -12.17 -2.36
N ASP A 78 4.13 -12.58 -1.15
CA ASP A 78 3.64 -13.82 -0.55
C ASP A 78 2.13 -13.74 -0.23
N LEU A 79 1.66 -12.60 0.26
CA LEU A 79 0.26 -12.41 0.63
C LEU A 79 -0.65 -12.26 -0.59
N PHE A 80 -0.27 -11.43 -1.56
CA PHE A 80 -1.14 -11.03 -2.68
C PHE A 80 -0.76 -11.68 -4.03
N GLY A 81 0.37 -12.39 -4.08
CA GLY A 81 0.86 -13.09 -5.26
C GLY A 81 1.86 -12.29 -6.11
N GLU A 82 2.56 -13.02 -6.99
CA GLU A 82 3.61 -12.49 -7.87
C GLU A 82 3.10 -11.32 -8.73
N GLY A 83 3.83 -10.20 -8.71
CA GLY A 83 3.53 -9.02 -9.51
C GLY A 83 2.29 -8.22 -9.09
N SER A 84 1.63 -8.61 -7.99
CA SER A 84 0.57 -7.82 -7.34
C SER A 84 1.10 -6.48 -6.82
N ASN A 85 0.22 -5.57 -6.39
CA ASN A 85 0.61 -4.29 -5.77
C ASN A 85 1.69 -3.54 -6.54
N GLN A 86 1.66 -3.58 -7.88
CA GLN A 86 2.65 -2.90 -8.72
C GLN A 86 4.13 -3.28 -8.44
N LEU A 87 4.41 -4.44 -7.84
CA LEU A 87 5.76 -4.89 -7.44
C LEU A 87 6.76 -4.93 -8.61
N ALA A 88 6.28 -5.13 -9.83
CA ALA A 88 7.11 -5.05 -11.04
C ALA A 88 7.81 -3.69 -11.23
N ARG A 89 7.34 -2.63 -10.57
CA ARG A 89 7.93 -1.27 -10.60
C ARG A 89 8.96 -1.03 -9.51
N LEU A 90 9.08 -1.94 -8.54
CA LEU A 90 9.99 -1.81 -7.41
C LEU A 90 11.45 -1.88 -7.88
N PRO A 91 12.28 -0.86 -7.59
CA PRO A 91 13.71 -0.93 -7.87
C PRO A 91 14.36 -2.10 -7.12
N GLU A 92 15.06 -2.96 -7.86
CA GLU A 92 15.89 -4.01 -7.25
C GLU A 92 16.97 -3.37 -6.36
N ASP A 93 17.45 -4.09 -5.35
CA ASP A 93 18.49 -3.56 -4.44
C ASP A 93 19.78 -3.21 -5.20
N GLU A 94 20.20 -4.06 -6.15
CA GLU A 94 21.37 -3.78 -6.99
C GLU A 94 21.14 -2.59 -7.96
N THR A 95 19.90 -2.31 -8.36
CA THR A 95 19.55 -1.09 -9.09
C THR A 95 19.74 0.13 -8.20
N SER A 96 19.19 0.11 -6.98
CA SER A 96 19.31 1.18 -5.98
C SER A 96 20.78 1.46 -5.65
N LYS A 97 21.58 0.40 -5.44
CA LYS A 97 23.04 0.46 -5.22
C LYS A 97 23.79 1.07 -6.39
N THR A 98 23.44 0.68 -7.62
CA THR A 98 24.03 1.26 -8.85
C THR A 98 23.76 2.76 -8.93
N LEU A 99 22.54 3.19 -8.56
CA LEU A 99 22.15 4.60 -8.56
C LEU A 99 22.86 5.39 -7.46
N ALA A 100 22.94 4.85 -6.23
CA ALA A 100 23.71 5.44 -5.14
C ALA A 100 25.19 5.61 -5.51
N GLY A 101 25.77 4.62 -6.19
CA GLY A 101 27.12 4.65 -6.73
C GLY A 101 27.39 5.72 -7.79
N THR A 102 26.34 6.38 -8.33
CA THR A 102 26.54 7.56 -9.18
C THR A 102 26.94 8.81 -8.39
N GLY A 103 26.79 8.80 -7.05
CA GLY A 103 26.99 9.97 -6.20
C GLY A 103 25.75 10.88 -6.13
N VAL A 104 24.62 10.47 -6.71
CA VAL A 104 23.32 11.09 -6.44
C VAL A 104 22.88 10.71 -5.03
N ALA A 105 22.65 11.71 -4.18
CA ALA A 105 22.17 11.52 -2.82
C ALA A 105 20.67 11.75 -2.69
N VAL A 106 20.10 12.76 -3.38
CA VAL A 106 18.68 13.10 -3.26
C VAL A 106 17.95 12.92 -4.58
N HIS A 107 16.87 12.16 -4.54
CA HIS A 107 15.95 11.95 -5.64
C HIS A 107 14.51 12.21 -5.20
N VAL A 108 13.74 12.85 -6.06
CA VAL A 108 12.29 12.99 -5.90
C VAL A 108 11.62 12.21 -7.04
N GLY A 109 10.92 11.15 -6.68
CA GLY A 109 10.17 10.30 -7.59
C GLY A 109 8.66 10.55 -7.49
N GLY A 110 7.92 9.97 -8.43
CA GLY A 110 6.46 9.95 -8.42
C GLY A 110 5.96 8.60 -8.91
N HIS A 111 5.04 8.61 -9.88
CA HIS A 111 4.48 7.45 -10.61
C HIS A 111 3.63 6.48 -9.78
N MET A 112 4.07 6.14 -8.56
CA MET A 112 3.36 5.22 -7.67
C MET A 112 2.13 5.87 -7.02
N HIS A 113 2.07 7.20 -7.01
CA HIS A 113 1.08 8.01 -6.29
C HIS A 113 1.16 7.82 -4.77
N PHE A 114 2.32 7.44 -4.25
CA PHE A 114 2.56 7.26 -2.82
C PHE A 114 3.23 8.50 -2.22
N ASN A 115 2.84 8.84 -1.00
CA ASN A 115 3.58 9.68 -0.08
C ASN A 115 4.48 8.77 0.75
N ASP A 116 5.79 8.88 0.54
CA ASP A 116 6.76 7.97 1.13
C ASP A 116 8.17 8.59 1.07
N THR A 117 9.10 8.09 1.89
CA THR A 117 10.51 8.45 1.84
C THR A 117 11.39 7.21 2.00
N GLY A 118 12.09 6.79 0.95
CA GLY A 118 13.07 5.72 1.07
C GLY A 118 14.47 6.23 1.43
N MET A 119 15.15 5.57 2.38
CA MET A 119 16.58 5.78 2.65
C MET A 119 17.36 4.47 2.48
N LYS A 120 18.29 4.42 1.52
CA LYS A 120 19.18 3.27 1.34
C LYS A 120 20.65 3.66 1.35
N SER A 121 21.44 2.94 2.15
CA SER A 121 22.88 3.20 2.33
C SER A 121 23.71 2.01 1.88
N TYR A 122 24.79 2.29 1.14
CA TYR A 122 25.69 1.29 0.58
C TYR A 122 27.15 1.67 0.80
N GLU A 123 28.00 0.70 1.13
CA GLU A 123 29.45 0.87 1.10
C GLU A 123 29.97 0.49 -0.30
N ILE A 124 30.52 1.45 -1.04
CA ILE A 124 31.05 1.27 -2.40
C ILE A 124 32.49 1.80 -2.41
N ASP A 125 33.45 0.94 -2.74
CA ASP A 125 34.89 1.26 -2.75
C ASP A 125 35.40 1.90 -1.44
N GLY A 126 34.82 1.50 -0.29
CA GLY A 126 35.18 2.00 1.05
C GLY A 126 34.58 3.36 1.39
N VAL A 127 33.62 3.85 0.60
CA VAL A 127 32.88 5.10 0.83
C VAL A 127 31.41 4.78 1.04
N GLN A 128 30.78 5.40 2.04
CA GLN A 128 29.34 5.30 2.26
C GLN A 128 28.60 6.21 1.29
N HIS A 129 27.64 5.62 0.58
CA HIS A 129 26.71 6.30 -0.32
C HIS A 129 25.28 6.09 0.18
N THR A 130 24.63 7.16 0.58
CA THR A 130 23.21 7.15 0.97
C THR A 130 22.36 7.82 -0.10
N LEU A 131 21.31 7.13 -0.50
CA LEU A 131 20.30 7.58 -1.44
C LEU A 131 18.99 7.81 -0.68
N PHE A 132 18.54 9.06 -0.66
CA PHE A 132 17.24 9.50 -0.19
C PHE A 132 16.30 9.64 -1.38
N ASN A 133 15.21 8.88 -1.37
CA ASN A 133 14.17 8.92 -2.40
C ASN A 133 12.87 9.44 -1.78
N ILE A 134 12.57 10.71 -2.03
CA ILE A 134 11.30 11.32 -1.64
C ILE A 134 10.26 10.95 -2.69
N GLN A 135 9.23 10.21 -2.32
CA GLN A 135 8.08 9.96 -3.18
C GLN A 135 7.06 11.09 -3.03
N ALA A 136 6.87 11.84 -4.11
CA ALA A 136 5.83 12.84 -4.17
C ALA A 136 4.49 12.15 -4.49
N PRO A 137 3.46 12.32 -3.62
CA PRO A 137 2.13 11.79 -3.89
C PRO A 137 1.50 12.47 -5.11
N SER A 138 0.44 11.87 -5.63
CA SER A 138 -0.31 12.47 -6.74
C SER A 138 -1.25 13.55 -6.21
N LEU A 139 -1.36 14.65 -6.94
CA LEU A 139 -2.40 15.64 -6.69
C LEU A 139 -3.80 15.06 -6.91
N GLY A 140 -3.94 14.02 -7.75
CA GLY A 140 -5.23 13.45 -8.16
C GLY A 140 -5.54 12.08 -7.56
N ALA A 141 -4.84 11.66 -6.51
CA ALA A 141 -5.11 10.41 -5.81
C ALA A 141 -5.00 10.62 -4.30
N TYR A 142 -5.60 9.72 -3.53
CA TYR A 142 -5.51 9.76 -2.07
C TYR A 142 -4.07 9.45 -1.60
N ILE A 143 -3.48 10.20 -0.66
CA ILE A 143 -3.94 11.50 -0.14
C ILE A 143 -3.42 12.63 -1.06
N PRO A 144 -4.26 13.57 -1.52
CA PRO A 144 -3.83 14.58 -2.46
C PRO A 144 -2.90 15.57 -1.76
N ALA A 145 -1.64 15.60 -2.17
CA ALA A 145 -0.63 16.42 -1.52
C ALA A 145 0.52 16.80 -2.46
N TYR A 146 1.34 17.76 -2.03
CA TYR A 146 2.61 18.10 -2.66
C TYR A 146 3.72 18.27 -1.63
N LYS A 147 4.97 18.17 -2.07
CA LYS A 147 6.16 18.34 -1.21
C LYS A 147 6.79 19.71 -1.41
N ILE A 148 7.16 20.38 -0.32
CA ILE A 148 8.03 21.56 -0.31
C ILE A 148 9.42 21.12 0.16
N LEU A 149 10.47 21.53 -0.54
CA LEU A 149 11.86 21.26 -0.18
C LEU A 149 12.57 22.60 0.08
N ASP A 150 12.89 22.87 1.35
CA ASP A 150 13.67 24.02 1.78
C ASP A 150 15.14 23.62 1.94
N ILE A 151 15.98 24.09 1.01
CA ILE A 151 17.40 23.71 0.91
C ILE A 151 18.26 24.77 1.59
N ALA A 152 18.93 24.40 2.67
CA ALA A 152 19.76 25.29 3.45
C ALA A 152 21.24 25.33 2.99
N PRO A 153 21.99 26.42 3.27
CA PRO A 153 23.40 26.54 2.89
C PRO A 153 24.34 25.52 3.54
N ASP A 154 23.93 24.92 4.67
CA ASP A 154 24.65 23.88 5.39
C ASP A 154 24.34 22.47 4.86
N ARG A 155 23.74 22.38 3.66
CA ARG A 155 23.42 21.12 2.97
C ARG A 155 22.39 20.26 3.70
N THR A 156 21.61 20.86 4.59
CA THR A 156 20.37 20.26 5.10
C THR A 156 19.19 20.60 4.17
N ILE A 157 18.21 19.70 4.11
CA ILE A 157 16.98 19.88 3.33
C ILE A 157 15.80 19.56 4.23
N GLU A 158 15.00 20.56 4.55
CA GLU A 158 13.70 20.34 5.20
C GLU A 158 12.67 20.00 4.13
N VAL A 159 11.92 18.94 4.36
CA VAL A 159 10.84 18.48 3.48
C VAL A 159 9.54 18.55 4.25
N GLU A 160 8.52 19.18 3.66
CA GLU A 160 7.17 19.28 4.21
C GLU A 160 6.16 18.74 3.20
N THR A 161 5.20 17.95 3.68
CA THR A 161 4.07 17.47 2.89
C THR A 161 2.85 18.32 3.15
N VAL A 162 2.36 18.99 2.12
CA VAL A 162 1.17 19.83 2.22
C VAL A 162 -0.01 19.09 1.61
N ILE A 163 -0.94 18.68 2.46
CA ILE A 163 -2.21 18.07 2.06
C ILE A 163 -3.10 19.14 1.41
N ILE A 164 -3.70 18.76 0.28
CA ILE A 164 -4.68 19.56 -0.45
C ILE A 164 -6.07 19.15 0.00
N ASP A 165 -6.63 19.95 0.89
CA ASP A 165 -7.99 19.73 1.40
C ASP A 165 -9.04 20.46 0.55
N GLU A 166 -8.93 21.78 0.48
CA GLU A 166 -9.88 22.66 -0.20
C GLU A 166 -9.36 23.12 -1.56
N VAL A 167 -10.08 22.79 -2.64
CA VAL A 167 -9.80 23.28 -4.00
C VAL A 167 -11.03 24.03 -4.52
N PRO A 168 -10.92 25.34 -4.84
CA PRO A 168 -12.06 26.08 -5.37
C PRO A 168 -12.62 25.45 -6.63
N ARG A 169 -13.94 25.20 -6.65
CA ARG A 169 -14.67 24.62 -7.79
C ARG A 169 -14.19 23.21 -8.15
N PHE A 170 -13.76 22.41 -7.17
CA PHE A 170 -13.36 21.00 -7.40
C PHE A 170 -14.51 20.15 -7.99
N ASP A 171 -15.74 20.56 -7.70
CA ASP A 171 -17.02 19.98 -8.14
C ASP A 171 -17.51 20.53 -9.51
N GLU A 172 -16.74 21.40 -10.19
CA GLU A 172 -17.17 22.08 -11.43
C GLU A 172 -17.64 21.12 -12.53
N LEU A 173 -17.14 19.88 -12.52
CA LEU A 173 -17.43 18.88 -13.55
C LEU A 173 -18.37 17.76 -13.08
N PHE A 174 -18.96 17.84 -11.87
CA PHE A 174 -19.84 16.78 -11.33
C PHE A 174 -21.03 16.48 -12.26
N GLU A 175 -21.57 17.47 -12.97
CA GLU A 175 -22.63 17.26 -13.96
C GLU A 175 -22.26 16.24 -15.07
N HIS A 176 -20.99 16.13 -15.44
CA HIS A 176 -20.53 15.12 -16.41
C HIS A 176 -20.36 13.73 -15.79
N TYR A 177 -20.03 13.66 -14.50
CA TYR A 177 -19.97 12.39 -13.76
C TYR A 177 -21.39 11.86 -13.50
N GLU A 178 -22.37 12.73 -13.25
CA GLU A 178 -23.79 12.35 -13.18
C GLU A 178 -24.26 11.74 -14.52
N GLU A 179 -23.90 12.36 -15.65
CA GLU A 179 -24.19 11.82 -16.99
C GLU A 179 -23.54 10.43 -17.22
N GLU A 180 -22.28 10.25 -16.80
CA GLU A 180 -21.59 8.97 -16.86
C GLU A 180 -22.27 7.91 -15.98
N HIS A 181 -22.57 8.24 -14.72
CA HIS A 181 -23.21 7.35 -13.77
C HIS A 181 -24.58 6.88 -14.27
N ALA A 182 -25.40 7.81 -14.77
CA ALA A 182 -26.69 7.50 -15.37
C ALA A 182 -26.54 6.56 -16.57
N TYR A 183 -25.58 6.83 -17.46
CA TYR A 183 -25.31 5.96 -18.61
C TYR A 183 -24.88 4.55 -18.19
N LEU A 184 -23.97 4.43 -17.21
CA LEU A 184 -23.51 3.13 -16.71
C LEU A 184 -24.65 2.34 -16.06
N THR A 185 -25.46 3.01 -15.23
CA THR A 185 -26.62 2.42 -14.57
C THR A 185 -27.67 1.93 -15.58
N GLU A 186 -27.98 2.73 -16.60
CA GLU A 186 -28.93 2.35 -17.66
C GLU A 186 -28.40 1.24 -18.57
N SER A 187 -27.07 1.14 -18.72
CA SER A 187 -26.41 0.15 -19.57
C SER A 187 -26.19 -1.19 -18.88
N ALA A 188 -26.23 -1.25 -17.55
CA ALA A 188 -26.06 -2.48 -16.79
C ALA A 188 -27.27 -3.42 -16.99
N THR A 189 -26.99 -4.65 -17.40
CA THR A 189 -28.00 -5.68 -17.71
C THR A 189 -27.85 -6.96 -16.90
N THR A 190 -26.75 -7.11 -16.17
CA THR A 190 -26.50 -8.22 -15.25
C THR A 190 -26.16 -7.71 -13.85
N PRO A 191 -26.35 -8.51 -12.79
CA PRO A 191 -25.97 -8.13 -11.43
C PRO A 191 -24.48 -7.76 -11.30
N GLU A 192 -23.60 -8.40 -12.08
CA GLU A 192 -22.17 -8.08 -12.10
C GLU A 192 -21.90 -6.72 -12.74
N GLU A 193 -22.65 -6.35 -13.78
CA GLU A 193 -22.56 -5.01 -14.39
C GLU A 193 -23.13 -3.93 -13.46
N GLU A 194 -24.19 -4.24 -12.71
CA GLU A 194 -24.77 -3.35 -11.70
C GLU A 194 -23.79 -3.12 -10.52
N ASP A 195 -23.16 -4.18 -10.00
CA ASP A 195 -22.17 -4.11 -8.91
C ASP A 195 -20.89 -3.36 -9.33
N ALA A 196 -20.61 -3.31 -10.63
CA ALA A 196 -19.47 -2.60 -11.20
C ALA A 196 -19.69 -1.08 -11.37
N VAL A 197 -20.91 -0.59 -11.20
CA VAL A 197 -21.20 0.86 -11.18
C VAL A 197 -20.66 1.46 -9.88
N TRP A 198 -19.99 2.60 -9.99
CA TRP A 198 -19.43 3.30 -8.85
C TRP A 198 -20.50 4.02 -8.03
N ASN A 199 -20.30 4.18 -6.72
CA ASN A 199 -21.28 4.77 -5.81
C ASN A 199 -21.47 6.28 -6.07
N GLU A 200 -22.67 6.70 -6.48
CA GLU A 200 -23.04 8.10 -6.73
C GLU A 200 -22.75 9.05 -5.56
N ASP A 201 -22.71 8.56 -4.32
CA ASP A 201 -22.41 9.34 -3.12
C ASP A 201 -21.04 10.05 -3.19
N VAL A 202 -20.11 9.59 -4.05
CA VAL A 202 -18.85 10.28 -4.37
C VAL A 202 -19.11 11.75 -4.76
N LEU A 203 -20.23 12.05 -5.45
CA LEU A 203 -20.63 13.39 -5.88
C LEU A 203 -21.20 14.26 -4.75
N THR A 204 -21.36 13.70 -3.55
CA THR A 204 -21.76 14.45 -2.34
C THR A 204 -20.58 14.98 -1.54
N SER A 205 -19.34 14.69 -1.98
CA SER A 205 -18.11 15.18 -1.36
C SER A 205 -18.16 16.68 -1.13
N GLN A 206 -17.74 17.13 0.06
CA GLN A 206 -17.77 18.55 0.45
C GLN A 206 -16.50 19.30 0.06
N ASN A 207 -15.39 18.58 -0.09
CA ASN A 207 -14.11 19.14 -0.52
C ASN A 207 -13.30 18.15 -1.37
N TYR A 208 -12.11 18.58 -1.82
CA TYR A 208 -11.30 17.80 -2.74
C TYR A 208 -10.69 16.56 -2.10
N LYS A 209 -10.27 16.67 -0.83
CA LYS A 209 -9.75 15.52 -0.07
C LYS A 209 -10.82 14.43 0.10
N GLU A 210 -12.04 14.81 0.48
CA GLU A 210 -13.16 13.87 0.59
C GLU A 210 -13.45 13.19 -0.76
N PHE A 211 -13.43 13.94 -1.87
CA PHE A 211 -13.60 13.38 -3.22
C PHE A 211 -12.51 12.34 -3.56
N THR A 212 -11.24 12.61 -3.22
CA THR A 212 -10.17 11.64 -3.45
C THR A 212 -10.21 10.43 -2.52
N ASP A 213 -10.72 10.58 -1.29
CA ASP A 213 -10.98 9.46 -0.37
C ASP A 213 -12.09 8.55 -0.92
N TRP A 214 -13.19 9.14 -1.37
CA TRP A 214 -14.27 8.43 -2.08
C TRP A 214 -13.76 7.68 -3.30
N HIS A 215 -12.91 8.32 -4.11
CA HIS A 215 -12.27 7.66 -5.25
C HIS A 215 -11.41 6.47 -4.82
N LEU A 216 -10.65 6.56 -3.71
CA LEU A 216 -9.88 5.42 -3.18
C LEU A 216 -10.79 4.28 -2.69
N ARG A 217 -11.91 4.60 -2.02
CA ARG A 217 -12.90 3.61 -1.58
C ARG A 217 -13.44 2.81 -2.76
N GLU A 218 -13.88 3.50 -3.81
CA GLU A 218 -14.41 2.85 -5.00
C GLU A 218 -13.32 2.12 -5.81
N LEU A 219 -12.09 2.64 -5.87
CA LEU A 219 -10.96 1.90 -6.45
C LEU A 219 -10.67 0.61 -5.67
N THR A 220 -10.74 0.66 -4.35
CA THR A 220 -10.55 -0.51 -3.49
C THR A 220 -11.62 -1.55 -3.78
N ARG A 221 -12.90 -1.16 -3.75
CA ARG A 221 -14.06 -2.04 -3.96
C ARG A 221 -14.12 -2.64 -5.37
N LEU A 222 -13.94 -1.81 -6.39
CA LEU A 222 -14.15 -2.18 -7.80
C LEU A 222 -12.90 -2.75 -8.49
N ASN A 223 -11.71 -2.39 -8.02
CA ASN A 223 -10.47 -2.66 -8.75
C ASN A 223 -9.46 -3.44 -7.91
N PHE A 224 -9.03 -2.90 -6.78
CA PHE A 224 -7.91 -3.48 -6.04
C PHE A 224 -8.29 -4.79 -5.35
N VAL A 225 -9.36 -4.85 -4.56
CA VAL A 225 -9.77 -6.08 -3.89
C VAL A 225 -10.10 -7.19 -4.92
N PRO A 226 -10.94 -6.96 -5.96
CA PRO A 226 -11.28 -8.04 -6.89
C PRO A 226 -10.09 -8.57 -7.72
N LYS A 227 -9.09 -7.73 -8.02
CA LYS A 227 -7.98 -8.09 -8.92
C LYS A 227 -6.66 -8.41 -8.23
N GLU A 228 -6.40 -7.81 -7.07
CA GLU A 228 -5.11 -7.92 -6.38
C GLU A 228 -5.19 -8.79 -5.12
N TRP A 229 -6.37 -9.01 -4.54
CA TRP A 229 -6.49 -9.79 -3.31
C TRP A 229 -6.78 -11.28 -3.57
N PRO A 230 -6.16 -12.21 -2.82
CA PRO A 230 -6.53 -13.62 -2.82
C PRO A 230 -8.02 -13.83 -2.59
N LEU A 231 -8.62 -14.83 -3.26
CA LEU A 231 -10.06 -15.09 -3.14
C LEU A 231 -10.49 -15.31 -1.68
N SER A 232 -9.64 -15.99 -0.90
CA SER A 232 -9.87 -16.24 0.53
C SER A 232 -10.03 -14.94 1.33
N MET A 233 -9.24 -13.91 1.02
CA MET A 233 -9.33 -12.60 1.66
C MET A 233 -10.50 -11.77 1.13
N GLN A 234 -10.80 -11.84 -0.18
CA GLN A 234 -11.97 -11.18 -0.75
C GLN A 234 -13.27 -11.61 -0.06
N LEU A 235 -13.39 -12.90 0.29
CA LEU A 235 -14.56 -13.42 1.02
C LEU A 235 -14.70 -12.81 2.42
N VAL A 236 -13.58 -12.64 3.13
CA VAL A 236 -13.55 -11.98 4.45
C VAL A 236 -13.96 -10.51 4.31
N VAL A 237 -13.32 -9.79 3.38
CA VAL A 237 -13.60 -8.37 3.10
C VAL A 237 -15.09 -8.13 2.82
N LYS A 238 -15.73 -9.03 2.05
CA LYS A 238 -17.15 -8.90 1.67
C LYS A 238 -18.14 -9.31 2.76
N SER A 239 -17.72 -10.05 3.78
CA SER A 239 -18.67 -10.79 4.65
C SER A 239 -18.48 -10.56 6.14
N MET A 240 -17.35 -10.01 6.58
CA MET A 240 -17.01 -9.89 8.00
C MET A 240 -16.99 -8.45 8.48
N ARG A 241 -17.35 -8.28 9.76
CA ARG A 241 -17.11 -7.06 10.54
C ARG A 241 -15.91 -7.25 11.45
N GLY A 242 -15.48 -6.19 12.12
CA GLY A 242 -14.31 -6.26 13.00
C GLY A 242 -14.47 -7.27 14.14
N ASP A 243 -15.68 -7.46 14.66
CA ASP A 243 -15.93 -8.41 15.74
C ASP A 243 -15.79 -9.85 15.24
N ASP A 244 -16.31 -10.19 14.06
CA ASP A 244 -16.07 -11.47 13.40
C ASP A 244 -14.57 -11.74 13.22
N MET A 245 -13.78 -10.72 12.85
CA MET A 245 -12.33 -10.83 12.71
C MET A 245 -11.66 -11.12 14.05
N LEU A 246 -12.07 -10.44 15.13
CA LEU A 246 -11.55 -10.72 16.47
C LEU A 246 -11.94 -12.13 16.92
N ILE A 247 -13.16 -12.59 16.63
CA ILE A 247 -13.61 -13.96 16.91
C ILE A 247 -12.75 -14.98 16.13
N MET A 248 -12.51 -14.76 14.84
CA MET A 248 -11.68 -15.60 14.00
C MET A 248 -10.24 -15.70 14.52
N SER A 249 -9.67 -14.60 15.05
CA SER A 249 -8.35 -14.62 15.70
C SER A 249 -8.28 -15.59 16.89
N GLN A 250 -9.41 -15.78 17.59
CA GLN A 250 -9.51 -16.65 18.77
C GLN A 250 -10.00 -18.07 18.44
N LEU A 251 -10.44 -18.29 17.21
CA LEU A 251 -11.02 -19.54 16.76
C LEU A 251 -9.98 -20.66 16.79
N GLN A 252 -10.37 -21.78 17.41
CA GLN A 252 -9.63 -23.03 17.43
C GLN A 252 -10.59 -24.11 16.96
N THR A 253 -10.48 -24.49 15.69
CA THR A 253 -11.36 -25.48 15.09
C THR A 253 -10.56 -26.38 14.17
N ASP A 254 -11.00 -27.63 14.02
CA ASP A 254 -10.49 -28.53 12.98
C ASP A 254 -11.29 -28.41 11.67
N THR A 255 -12.30 -27.52 11.62
CA THR A 255 -13.11 -27.26 10.43
C THR A 255 -12.27 -26.66 9.32
N THR A 256 -12.29 -27.30 8.14
CA THR A 256 -11.57 -26.82 6.96
C THR A 256 -12.35 -25.74 6.21
N LEU A 257 -11.66 -25.01 5.33
CA LEU A 257 -12.32 -24.04 4.44
C LEU A 257 -13.42 -24.71 3.60
N CYS A 258 -13.19 -25.93 3.10
CA CYS A 258 -14.20 -26.69 2.35
C CYS A 258 -15.43 -27.01 3.20
N GLU A 259 -15.21 -27.51 4.42
CA GLU A 259 -16.30 -27.88 5.34
C GLU A 259 -17.16 -26.65 5.70
N LEU A 260 -16.52 -25.49 5.92
CA LEU A 260 -17.22 -24.23 6.17
C LEU A 260 -17.99 -23.75 4.93
N ALA A 261 -17.37 -23.79 3.74
CA ALA A 261 -18.03 -23.40 2.50
C ALA A 261 -19.30 -24.25 2.25
N GLN A 262 -19.23 -25.56 2.49
CA GLN A 262 -20.37 -26.46 2.39
C GLN A 262 -21.45 -26.16 3.44
N TYR A 263 -21.06 -25.85 4.69
CA TYR A 263 -21.97 -25.44 5.75
C TYR A 263 -22.75 -24.16 5.39
N LEU A 264 -22.06 -23.18 4.80
CA LEU A 264 -22.64 -21.91 4.37
C LEU A 264 -23.42 -21.99 3.03
N GLY A 265 -23.41 -23.15 2.37
CA GLY A 265 -24.16 -23.39 1.14
C GLY A 265 -23.47 -22.87 -0.13
N TYR A 266 -22.15 -22.65 -0.10
CA TYR A 266 -21.38 -22.38 -1.32
C TYR A 266 -21.35 -23.62 -2.22
N PRO A 267 -21.38 -23.46 -3.57
CA PRO A 267 -21.45 -24.56 -4.53
C PRO A 267 -20.09 -25.26 -4.72
N LEU A 268 -19.49 -25.73 -3.62
CA LEU A 268 -18.22 -26.46 -3.58
C LEU A 268 -18.48 -27.93 -3.19
N VAL A 269 -17.85 -28.87 -3.89
CA VAL A 269 -17.96 -30.30 -3.57
C VAL A 269 -16.74 -30.73 -2.76
N CYS A 270 -16.97 -30.99 -1.48
CA CYS A 270 -15.98 -31.49 -0.55
C CYS A 270 -16.14 -33.00 -0.35
N ASP A 271 -15.03 -33.74 -0.33
CA ASP A 271 -15.04 -35.17 0.02
C ASP A 271 -15.27 -35.40 1.53
N SER A 272 -15.11 -34.35 2.34
CA SER A 272 -15.37 -34.34 3.79
C SER A 272 -16.83 -34.06 4.13
N VAL A 273 -17.28 -34.58 5.28
CA VAL A 273 -18.63 -34.35 5.82
C VAL A 273 -18.58 -33.17 6.78
N VAL A 274 -19.44 -32.17 6.59
CA VAL A 274 -19.61 -31.02 7.51
C VAL A 274 -19.69 -31.49 8.96
N ARG A 275 -18.75 -31.01 9.79
CA ARG A 275 -18.74 -31.30 11.23
C ARG A 275 -19.76 -30.42 11.96
N SER A 276 -20.47 -31.02 12.92
CA SER A 276 -21.50 -30.35 13.72
C SER A 276 -20.96 -29.55 14.91
N SER A 277 -19.65 -29.31 14.99
CA SER A 277 -19.00 -28.64 16.13
C SER A 277 -18.59 -27.20 15.87
N PHE A 278 -18.68 -26.71 14.63
CA PHE A 278 -18.21 -25.37 14.27
C PHE A 278 -18.94 -24.28 15.06
N GLU A 279 -20.25 -24.41 15.27
CA GLU A 279 -21.02 -23.46 16.07
C GLU A 279 -20.58 -23.43 17.54
N GLU A 280 -20.21 -24.59 18.11
CA GLU A 280 -19.67 -24.66 19.47
C GLU A 280 -18.29 -24.00 19.55
N ASP A 281 -17.43 -24.27 18.56
CA ASP A 281 -16.10 -23.66 18.44
C ASP A 281 -16.21 -22.12 18.29
N TRP A 282 -17.16 -21.64 17.49
CA TRP A 282 -17.44 -20.22 17.31
C TRP A 282 -17.89 -19.56 18.61
N GLU A 283 -18.81 -20.17 19.36
CA GLU A 283 -19.28 -19.62 20.65
C GLU A 283 -18.20 -19.64 21.74
N ILE A 284 -17.24 -20.57 21.66
CA ILE A 284 -16.04 -20.53 22.49
C ILE A 284 -15.14 -19.35 22.09
N ALA A 285 -14.89 -19.18 20.79
CA ALA A 285 -14.07 -18.11 20.26
C ALA A 285 -14.67 -16.73 20.56
N ARG A 286 -15.99 -16.57 20.44
CA ARG A 286 -16.73 -15.34 20.80
C ARG A 286 -16.51 -14.92 22.24
N ARG A 287 -16.56 -15.86 23.18
CA ARG A 287 -16.30 -15.56 24.59
C ARG A 287 -14.85 -15.14 24.83
N LYS A 288 -13.89 -15.78 24.16
CA LYS A 288 -12.47 -15.37 24.25
C LYS A 288 -12.25 -13.98 23.65
N ALA A 289 -12.81 -13.70 22.48
CA ALA A 289 -12.74 -12.40 21.83
C ALA A 289 -13.30 -11.28 22.75
N GLN A 290 -14.41 -11.56 23.45
CA GLN A 290 -14.95 -10.64 24.44
C GLN A 290 -13.98 -10.38 25.61
N GLU A 291 -13.28 -11.42 26.11
CA GLU A 291 -12.27 -11.28 27.15
C GLU A 291 -11.05 -10.47 26.67
N VAL A 292 -10.62 -10.68 25.42
CA VAL A 292 -9.55 -9.92 24.77
C VAL A 292 -9.92 -8.45 24.64
N ALA A 293 -11.10 -8.14 24.08
CA ALA A 293 -11.59 -6.76 23.95
C ALA A 293 -11.62 -6.04 25.30
N VAL A 294 -12.20 -6.69 26.34
CA VAL A 294 -12.27 -6.10 27.70
C VAL A 294 -10.89 -5.85 28.29
N LYS A 295 -9.93 -6.75 28.04
CA LYS A 295 -8.54 -6.58 28.50
C LYS A 295 -7.86 -5.38 27.83
N ALA A 296 -8.21 -5.09 26.58
CA ALA A 296 -7.76 -3.91 25.86
C ALA A 296 -8.53 -2.62 26.21
N GLY A 297 -9.54 -2.70 27.09
CA GLY A 297 -10.40 -1.55 27.43
C GLY A 297 -11.52 -1.29 26.43
N MET A 298 -11.78 -2.23 25.53
CA MET A 298 -12.79 -2.17 24.47
C MET A 298 -13.92 -3.19 24.72
N THR A 299 -14.93 -3.17 23.85
CA THR A 299 -16.06 -4.10 23.81
C THR A 299 -16.14 -4.74 22.42
N LEU A 300 -16.89 -5.84 22.27
CA LEU A 300 -17.11 -6.39 20.92
C LEU A 300 -17.90 -5.44 20.02
N ASP A 301 -18.76 -4.58 20.58
CA ASP A 301 -19.51 -3.57 19.82
C ASP A 301 -18.57 -2.52 19.18
N ASP A 302 -17.42 -2.25 19.80
CA ASP A 302 -16.40 -1.36 19.22
C ASP A 302 -15.79 -1.98 17.95
N PHE A 303 -15.61 -3.30 17.92
CA PHE A 303 -15.16 -4.02 16.73
C PHE A 303 -16.29 -4.21 15.71
N ASP A 304 -17.53 -4.41 16.17
CA ASP A 304 -18.73 -4.44 15.32
C ASP A 304 -19.06 -3.06 14.75
N SER A 305 -18.31 -1.99 15.03
CA SER A 305 -18.57 -0.66 14.46
C SER A 305 -18.06 -0.51 13.02
N TRP A 306 -17.14 -1.38 12.57
CA TRP A 306 -16.47 -1.27 11.27
C TRP A 306 -16.49 -2.58 10.46
N THR A 307 -16.25 -2.50 9.15
CA THR A 307 -16.25 -3.66 8.23
C THR A 307 -14.85 -4.05 7.76
N ALA A 308 -14.67 -5.31 7.36
CA ALA A 308 -13.43 -5.73 6.70
C ALA A 308 -13.19 -5.03 5.35
N GLU A 309 -14.22 -4.44 4.73
CA GLU A 309 -14.08 -3.52 3.59
C GLU A 309 -13.39 -2.21 3.99
N GLU A 310 -13.72 -1.63 5.14
CA GLU A 310 -13.00 -0.46 5.65
C GLU A 310 -11.55 -0.78 5.97
N LEU A 311 -11.24 -1.98 6.48
CA LEU A 311 -9.86 -2.46 6.63
C LEU A 311 -9.12 -2.52 5.28
N ALA A 312 -9.77 -3.01 4.23
CA ALA A 312 -9.15 -3.04 2.90
C ALA A 312 -8.90 -1.62 2.37
N VAL A 313 -9.81 -0.68 2.61
CA VAL A 313 -9.60 0.74 2.27
C VAL A 313 -8.42 1.31 3.07
N ASP A 314 -8.37 1.07 4.38
CA ASP A 314 -7.32 1.58 5.25
C ASP A 314 -5.93 0.99 4.91
N PHE A 315 -5.87 -0.26 4.48
CA PHE A 315 -4.64 -0.84 3.91
C PHE A 315 -4.12 0.01 2.74
N PHE A 316 -5.00 0.39 1.79
CA PHE A 316 -4.60 1.22 0.66
C PHE A 316 -4.38 2.69 1.03
N ARG A 317 -5.03 3.19 2.08
CA ARG A 317 -4.74 4.52 2.64
C ARG A 317 -3.32 4.56 3.17
N LEU A 318 -2.93 3.60 4.03
CA LEU A 318 -1.58 3.48 4.57
C LEU A 318 -0.55 3.25 3.45
N ARG A 319 -0.85 2.37 2.48
CA ARG A 319 0.03 2.16 1.31
C ARG A 319 0.31 3.45 0.54
N ASN A 320 -0.70 4.29 0.36
CA ASN A 320 -0.57 5.49 -0.45
C ASN A 320 -0.08 6.72 0.34
N ALA A 321 -0.34 6.78 1.64
CA ALA A 321 -0.12 7.99 2.44
C ALA A 321 0.85 7.81 3.61
N ASP A 322 1.33 6.59 3.88
CA ASP A 322 2.13 6.24 5.07
C ASP A 322 1.39 6.74 6.35
N GLY A 323 2.10 7.18 7.38
CA GLY A 323 1.54 7.72 8.62
C GLY A 323 0.56 8.88 8.44
N LEU A 324 0.56 9.60 7.30
CA LEU A 324 -0.46 10.63 7.05
C LEU A 324 -1.88 10.05 6.96
N ALA A 325 -2.04 8.78 6.55
CA ALA A 325 -3.37 8.17 6.49
C ALA A 325 -4.01 7.98 7.86
N LEU A 326 -3.22 7.94 8.95
CA LEU A 326 -3.75 7.70 10.30
C LEU A 326 -4.76 8.76 10.73
N MET A 327 -4.69 9.98 10.19
CA MET A 327 -5.66 11.04 10.49
C MET A 327 -7.06 10.78 9.92
N ASP A 328 -7.17 9.87 8.95
CA ASP A 328 -8.41 9.55 8.22
C ASP A 328 -8.97 8.17 8.59
N ILE A 329 -8.34 7.50 9.56
CA ILE A 329 -8.81 6.25 10.14
C ILE A 329 -9.45 6.56 11.49
N ASP A 330 -10.64 6.02 11.72
CA ASP A 330 -11.36 6.19 12.99
C ASP A 330 -10.52 5.67 14.18
N GLU A 331 -10.55 6.39 15.31
CA GLU A 331 -9.73 6.07 16.49
C GLU A 331 -10.08 4.71 17.08
N VAL A 332 -11.37 4.37 17.18
CA VAL A 332 -11.83 3.05 17.68
C VAL A 332 -11.37 1.95 16.74
N ARG A 333 -11.36 2.23 15.43
CA ARG A 333 -10.87 1.29 14.42
C ARG A 333 -9.35 1.10 14.48
N LEU A 334 -8.56 2.16 14.67
CA LEU A 334 -7.12 2.05 14.90
C LEU A 334 -6.82 1.21 16.15
N ASP A 335 -7.49 1.49 17.27
CA ASP A 335 -7.37 0.71 18.51
C ASP A 335 -7.73 -0.78 18.26
N SER A 336 -8.77 -1.04 17.46
CA SER A 336 -9.16 -2.39 17.06
C SER A 336 -8.04 -3.10 16.30
N TYR A 337 -7.34 -2.41 15.41
CA TYR A 337 -6.23 -2.97 14.64
C TYR A 337 -5.02 -3.29 15.53
N VAL A 338 -4.72 -2.45 16.53
CA VAL A 338 -3.67 -2.73 17.51
C VAL A 338 -3.95 -4.02 18.26
N VAL A 339 -5.19 -4.23 18.69
CA VAL A 339 -5.61 -5.48 19.35
C VAL A 339 -5.48 -6.68 18.40
N LEU A 340 -6.02 -6.57 17.18
CA LEU A 340 -5.95 -7.65 16.20
C LEU A 340 -4.50 -8.01 15.84
N SER A 341 -3.65 -7.02 15.62
CA SER A 341 -2.22 -7.19 15.37
C SER A 341 -1.55 -7.94 16.53
N SER A 342 -1.80 -7.52 17.78
CA SER A 342 -1.26 -8.19 18.96
C SER A 342 -1.72 -9.65 19.09
N GLU A 343 -2.98 -9.96 18.78
CA GLU A 343 -3.51 -11.32 18.86
C GLU A 343 -2.99 -12.21 17.72
N LEU A 344 -2.58 -11.62 16.60
CA LEU A 344 -2.08 -12.31 15.41
C LEU A 344 -0.54 -12.40 15.34
N ALA A 345 0.18 -11.60 16.12
CA ALA A 345 1.64 -11.44 16.05
C ALA A 345 2.49 -12.71 16.31
N ASN A 346 1.92 -13.73 16.96
CA ASN A 346 2.67 -14.96 17.31
C ASN A 346 2.46 -16.12 16.32
N ILE A 347 1.86 -15.87 15.17
CA ILE A 347 1.66 -16.88 14.13
C ILE A 347 2.83 -16.78 13.13
N GLU A 348 3.90 -17.53 13.39
CA GLU A 348 4.86 -17.90 12.35
C GLU A 348 4.22 -19.00 11.51
N ALA A 349 3.66 -18.65 10.37
CA ALA A 349 3.16 -19.61 9.40
C ALA A 349 3.53 -19.14 8.00
N ASP A 350 4.15 -20.02 7.22
CA ASP A 350 4.42 -19.79 5.81
C ASP A 350 3.08 -19.57 5.10
N ILE A 351 2.97 -18.52 4.28
CA ILE A 351 1.71 -18.18 3.62
C ILE A 351 1.36 -19.29 2.62
N THR A 352 0.29 -20.03 2.92
CA THR A 352 -0.15 -21.13 2.05
C THR A 352 -0.77 -20.59 0.76
N GLY A 353 -0.17 -20.88 -0.40
CA GLY A 353 -0.65 -20.39 -1.71
C GLY A 353 -2.05 -20.88 -2.12
N ASP A 354 -2.71 -20.13 -3.02
CA ASP A 354 -4.08 -20.39 -3.50
C ASP A 354 -4.12 -21.52 -4.56
N ASN A 355 -3.97 -22.77 -4.14
CA ASN A 355 -4.11 -23.96 -5.01
C ASN A 355 -5.26 -24.87 -4.52
N ASP A 356 -5.55 -25.95 -5.25
CA ASP A 356 -6.63 -26.90 -4.90
C ASP A 356 -6.48 -27.53 -3.49
N SER A 357 -5.29 -27.49 -2.86
CA SER A 357 -5.09 -27.94 -1.48
C SER A 357 -5.50 -26.92 -0.41
N LEU A 358 -5.81 -25.68 -0.79
CA LEU A 358 -6.33 -24.63 0.11
C LEU A 358 -7.67 -25.04 0.73
N TYR A 359 -8.46 -25.89 0.09
CA TYR A 359 -9.76 -26.30 0.65
C TYR A 359 -9.61 -27.21 1.88
N ASP A 360 -8.47 -27.87 2.06
CA ASP A 360 -8.20 -28.78 3.18
C ASP A 360 -7.57 -28.09 4.40
N ILE A 361 -7.13 -26.82 4.28
CA ILE A 361 -6.59 -26.07 5.41
C ILE A 361 -7.70 -25.68 6.39
N LYS A 362 -7.38 -25.63 7.69
CA LYS A 362 -8.32 -25.19 8.72
C LYS A 362 -8.64 -23.72 8.52
N VAL A 363 -9.92 -23.36 8.57
CA VAL A 363 -10.36 -21.98 8.33
C VAL A 363 -9.70 -21.00 9.32
N SER A 364 -9.49 -21.41 10.57
CA SER A 364 -8.82 -20.58 11.56
C SER A 364 -7.33 -20.37 11.28
N GLU A 365 -6.65 -21.37 10.70
CA GLU A 365 -5.22 -21.26 10.35
C GLU A 365 -5.06 -20.32 9.15
N LEU A 366 -5.88 -20.50 8.12
CA LEU A 366 -5.87 -19.65 6.94
C LEU A 366 -6.14 -18.17 7.27
N PHE A 367 -7.15 -17.89 8.10
CA PHE A 367 -7.44 -16.53 8.53
C PHE A 367 -6.24 -15.92 9.25
N LYS A 368 -5.64 -16.66 10.19
CA LYS A 368 -4.51 -16.21 10.99
C LYS A 368 -3.28 -15.91 10.15
N GLU A 369 -2.93 -16.80 9.21
CA GLU A 369 -1.85 -16.60 8.24
C GLU A 369 -2.02 -15.29 7.47
N ARG A 370 -3.18 -15.11 6.82
CA ARG A 370 -3.43 -13.99 5.91
C ARG A 370 -3.52 -12.65 6.62
N PHE A 371 -4.24 -12.60 7.73
CA PHE A 371 -4.46 -11.34 8.45
C PHE A 371 -3.30 -10.97 9.37
N SER A 372 -2.52 -11.93 9.87
CA SER A 372 -1.23 -11.62 10.51
C SER A 372 -0.30 -10.92 9.54
N ALA A 373 -0.12 -11.48 8.33
CA ALA A 373 0.69 -10.86 7.28
C ALA A 373 0.16 -9.47 6.88
N LEU A 374 -1.16 -9.31 6.71
CA LEU A 374 -1.77 -8.02 6.38
C LEU A 374 -1.48 -6.96 7.44
N PHE A 375 -1.70 -7.27 8.73
CA PHE A 375 -1.45 -6.32 9.82
C PHE A 375 0.05 -6.00 9.98
N ASN A 376 0.95 -6.97 9.75
CA ASN A 376 2.38 -6.71 9.73
C ASN A 376 2.78 -5.75 8.61
N ILE A 377 2.20 -5.89 7.41
CA ILE A 377 2.43 -4.97 6.29
C ILE A 377 1.88 -3.57 6.63
N MET A 378 0.66 -3.48 7.16
CA MET A 378 0.08 -2.20 7.59
C MET A 378 0.93 -1.51 8.66
N GLN A 379 1.50 -2.28 9.60
CA GLN A 379 2.41 -1.73 10.60
C GLN A 379 3.66 -1.15 9.92
N LYS A 380 4.31 -1.88 9.01
CA LYS A 380 5.46 -1.37 8.24
C LYS A 380 5.13 -0.05 7.52
N PHE A 381 3.95 0.04 6.88
CA PHE A 381 3.48 1.26 6.22
C PHE A 381 3.13 2.41 7.17
N SER A 382 3.07 2.20 8.49
CA SER A 382 2.76 3.25 9.47
C SER A 382 3.98 3.68 10.28
N THR A 383 5.04 2.87 10.26
CA THR A 383 6.27 3.06 11.04
C THR A 383 7.51 3.21 10.15
N GLY A 384 7.31 3.52 8.87
CA GLY A 384 8.36 3.77 7.90
C GLY A 384 9.20 5.00 8.22
N GLU A 385 10.08 5.36 7.30
CA GLU A 385 10.82 6.62 7.40
C GLU A 385 9.82 7.79 7.36
N PRO A 386 10.06 8.91 8.07
CA PRO A 386 9.09 9.98 8.11
C PRO A 386 8.86 10.59 6.73
N SER A 387 7.57 10.72 6.40
CA SER A 387 7.11 11.25 5.13
C SER A 387 6.35 12.57 5.26
N ASP A 388 5.92 13.00 6.46
CA ASP A 388 5.20 14.26 6.66
C ASP A 388 6.13 15.48 6.61
N ARG A 389 6.80 15.76 7.74
CA ARG A 389 7.80 16.82 7.88
C ARG A 389 9.10 16.26 8.45
N PHE A 390 10.19 16.39 7.72
CA PHE A 390 11.47 15.79 8.08
C PHE A 390 12.67 16.57 7.54
N LEU A 391 13.84 16.32 8.10
CA LEU A 391 15.12 16.91 7.69
C LEU A 391 16.02 15.83 7.10
N ILE A 392 16.57 16.08 5.91
CA ILE A 392 17.68 15.31 5.36
C ILE A 392 18.98 16.06 5.65
N ASP A 393 19.93 15.42 6.34
CA ASP A 393 21.29 15.93 6.50
C ASP A 393 22.24 15.18 5.55
N LEU A 394 22.70 15.88 4.52
CA LEU A 394 23.57 15.28 3.49
C LEU A 394 25.01 15.06 3.97
N GLU A 395 25.47 15.75 5.00
CA GLU A 395 26.80 15.54 5.56
C GLU A 395 26.80 14.35 6.52
N ALA A 396 25.80 14.26 7.39
CA ALA A 396 25.59 13.12 8.27
C ALA A 396 25.13 11.86 7.53
N GLN A 397 24.51 12.03 6.36
CA GLN A 397 23.81 10.96 5.63
C GLN A 397 22.69 10.33 6.47
N GLU A 398 21.95 11.18 7.19
CA GLU A 398 20.87 10.79 8.10
C GLU A 398 19.59 11.57 7.79
N LEU A 399 18.49 11.04 8.32
CA LEU A 399 17.16 11.60 8.21
C LEU A 399 16.56 11.77 9.61
N TYR A 400 15.90 12.91 9.86
CA TYR A 400 15.32 13.25 11.15
C TYR A 400 13.86 13.63 11.01
N ASP A 401 13.01 13.00 11.81
CA ASP A 401 11.59 13.34 11.89
C ASP A 401 11.37 14.67 12.63
N LEU A 402 10.63 15.59 12.00
CA LEU A 402 10.26 16.90 12.55
C LEU A 402 8.75 17.03 12.83
N SER A 403 7.97 15.97 12.61
CA SER A 403 6.51 15.96 12.82
C SER A 403 6.10 15.93 14.30
N SER A 404 7.04 15.65 15.21
CA SER A 404 6.83 15.55 16.66
C SER A 404 6.52 16.88 17.37
N ASP A 405 6.45 18.00 16.65
CA ASP A 405 5.95 19.28 17.20
C ASP A 405 4.40 19.37 17.25
N GLY A 406 3.64 18.31 16.87
CA GLY A 406 2.16 18.37 16.93
C GLY A 406 1.33 17.08 16.83
N ALA A 407 1.89 15.90 16.52
CA ALA A 407 1.13 14.68 16.21
C ALA A 407 1.54 13.42 17.02
N GLU A 408 1.96 13.57 18.29
CA GLU A 408 2.39 12.44 19.15
C GLU A 408 1.28 11.39 19.41
N ALA A 409 -0.01 11.73 19.31
CA ALA A 409 -1.08 10.87 19.83
C ALA A 409 -1.38 9.61 18.98
N THR A 410 -1.34 9.69 17.64
CA THR A 410 -1.74 8.58 16.76
C THR A 410 -0.58 7.67 16.34
N ARG A 411 0.65 8.18 16.29
CA ARG A 411 1.84 7.37 15.97
C ARG A 411 2.29 6.47 17.12
N GLU A 412 2.22 6.93 18.37
CA GLU A 412 2.62 6.11 19.53
C GLU A 412 1.66 4.93 19.79
N GLN A 413 0.42 4.96 19.30
CA GLN A 413 -0.54 3.87 19.49
C GLN A 413 -0.31 2.70 18.52
N TYR A 414 0.31 2.94 17.36
CA TYR A 414 0.49 1.94 16.28
C TYR A 414 1.94 1.44 16.12
N GLN A 415 2.90 2.09 16.81
CA GLN A 415 4.28 1.64 17.01
C GLN A 415 4.37 0.68 18.21
#